data_AF-A0A842N8Y0-F1
#
_entry.id   AF-A0A842N8Y0-F1
#
_cell.length_a   1.000
_cell.length_b   1.000
_cell.length_c   1.000
_cell.angle_alpha   90.00
_cell.angle_beta   90.00
_cell.angle_gamma   90.00
#
_symmetry.space_group_name_H-M   'P 1'
#
loop_
_entity.id
_entity.type
_entity.pdbx_description
1 polymer ?
#
loop_
_entity_poly.entity_id
_entity_poly.type
_entity_poly.pdbx_seq_one_letter_code
_entity_poly.pdbx_strand_id
1 'polypeptide(L)'
;HMGRLLKGSGYPVNFPFIDLAECSAGGGTIAWADGAGGLNVGPVSAGAEPGPACYGRGGGDFTITDANLVLGRLNPGSLLGGEMEVKPELAGKAAKRLGEKLGMEPKMTAASVVRIADSIMSQILRIVSVERGYDPRRFTLVAFGGAGPMHACSLAEGLEIDEIVVPPSPGMFSALGLLTADLFHDLSRALITRVERADTGEVEALFEEMEAEGREILSSEGVAPGEMRLRRQMDLRYYGQSYEITVDYPEGSLEGRIQRAVKAFHGRHGEIYSYSDEGEPVELVNLRLRAVGLIRKPELREIPQGSGQPSPAGVRSVYFENPDTWVETPIYDRGDLGAGSVFQGPAIVEQYDSTTVVYPGWKGELDRFGVLTLRRVA
;
A
#
# COMPACT_ATOMS: atom_id res chain seq x y z
N HIS A 1 7.04 -11.48 -14.52
CA HIS A 1 7.85 -10.50 -13.79
C HIS A 1 7.47 -10.60 -12.31
N MET A 2 8.28 -11.30 -11.52
CA MET A 2 7.99 -11.62 -10.12
C MET A 2 8.94 -10.82 -9.24
N GLY A 3 8.46 -9.70 -8.68
CA GLY A 3 8.93 -9.11 -7.43
C GLY A 3 10.34 -8.50 -7.33
N ARG A 4 11.26 -8.79 -8.25
CA ARG A 4 12.53 -8.05 -8.33
C ARG A 4 12.33 -6.84 -9.24
N LEU A 5 12.63 -5.66 -8.70
CA LEU A 5 13.22 -4.59 -9.50
C LEU A 5 14.49 -5.17 -10.14
N LEU A 6 14.36 -5.73 -11.35
CA LEU A 6 15.51 -5.80 -12.24
C LEU A 6 15.84 -4.33 -12.51
N LYS A 7 17.04 -3.89 -12.11
CA LYS A 7 17.68 -2.77 -12.80
C LYS A 7 17.50 -3.02 -14.31
N GLY A 8 16.66 -2.22 -14.98
CA GLY A 8 16.40 -2.34 -16.42
C GLY A 8 15.00 -2.80 -16.88
N SER A 9 13.99 -2.97 -16.02
CA SER A 9 12.59 -3.02 -16.48
C SER A 9 11.95 -1.64 -16.38
N GLY A 10 11.44 -1.12 -17.50
CA GLY A 10 10.99 0.27 -17.63
C GLY A 10 12.07 1.18 -18.24
N TYR A 11 11.72 2.43 -18.50
CA TYR A 11 12.68 3.43 -18.97
C TYR A 11 13.28 4.18 -17.78
N PRO A 12 14.62 4.35 -17.70
CA PRO A 12 15.20 5.17 -16.66
C PRO A 12 14.73 6.61 -16.84
N VAL A 13 14.02 7.12 -15.84
CA VAL A 13 13.54 8.51 -15.79
C VAL A 13 14.18 9.21 -14.60
N ASN A 14 14.66 10.43 -14.81
CA ASN A 14 15.23 11.26 -13.75
C ASN A 14 14.13 12.16 -13.15
N PHE A 15 13.12 11.53 -12.56
CA PHE A 15 11.97 12.20 -11.93
C PHE A 15 11.70 11.57 -10.56
N PRO A 16 11.46 12.35 -9.50
CA PRO A 16 11.15 11.80 -8.18
C PRO A 16 9.82 11.03 -8.21
N PHE A 17 9.81 9.81 -7.68
CA PHE A 17 8.61 8.97 -7.61
C PHE A 17 8.49 8.33 -6.22
N ILE A 18 7.26 7.94 -5.85
CA ILE A 18 7.03 7.12 -4.68
C ILE A 18 7.52 5.71 -5.00
N ASP A 19 8.49 5.25 -4.22
CA ASP A 19 9.07 3.92 -4.39
C ASP A 19 8.06 2.84 -4.00
N LEU A 20 7.49 2.20 -5.02
CA LEU A 20 6.46 1.17 -4.93
C LEU A 20 7.04 -0.16 -5.41
N ALA A 21 6.84 -1.23 -4.64
CA ALA A 21 7.07 -2.58 -5.10
C ALA A 21 5.73 -3.25 -5.47
N GLU A 22 5.61 -3.69 -6.72
CA GLU A 22 4.40 -4.32 -7.23
C GLU A 22 4.45 -5.85 -7.06
N CYS A 23 3.30 -6.42 -6.71
CA CYS A 23 3.10 -7.86 -6.56
C CYS A 23 2.01 -8.36 -7.51
N SER A 24 2.33 -9.31 -8.38
CA SER A 24 1.35 -9.92 -9.30
C SER A 24 0.58 -11.09 -8.65
N ALA A 25 -0.09 -10.83 -7.52
CA ALA A 25 -0.83 -11.85 -6.75
C ALA A 25 -2.22 -11.33 -6.31
N GLY A 26 -2.98 -10.71 -7.21
CA GLY A 26 -4.35 -10.25 -6.91
C GLY A 26 -5.39 -11.37 -7.01
N GLY A 27 -6.64 -11.11 -6.61
CA GLY A 27 -7.71 -12.12 -6.61
C GLY A 27 -7.92 -12.86 -7.95
N GLY A 28 -7.79 -12.14 -9.08
CA GLY A 28 -7.89 -12.74 -10.42
C GLY A 28 -6.64 -13.49 -10.91
N THR A 29 -5.54 -13.53 -10.14
CA THR A 29 -4.32 -14.21 -10.56
C THR A 29 -4.58 -15.72 -10.73
N ILE A 30 -4.17 -16.27 -11.88
CA ILE A 30 -4.47 -17.63 -12.30
C ILE A 30 -3.45 -18.62 -11.71
N ALA A 31 -3.95 -19.72 -11.17
CA ALA A 31 -3.16 -20.88 -10.77
C ALA A 31 -3.13 -21.94 -11.88
N TRP A 32 -1.96 -22.52 -12.12
CA TRP A 32 -1.74 -23.48 -13.20
C TRP A 32 -0.68 -24.53 -12.82
N ALA A 33 -0.73 -25.68 -13.50
CA ALA A 33 0.24 -26.76 -13.34
C ALA A 33 1.26 -26.69 -14.48
N ASP A 34 2.56 -26.74 -14.17
CA ASP A 34 3.61 -26.82 -15.18
C ASP A 34 3.77 -28.25 -15.73
N GLY A 35 4.62 -28.39 -16.76
CA GLY A 35 4.88 -29.67 -17.41
C GLY A 35 5.57 -30.72 -16.53
N ALA A 36 6.10 -30.34 -15.36
CA ALA A 36 6.71 -31.21 -14.37
C ALA A 36 5.77 -31.53 -13.20
N GLY A 37 4.52 -31.04 -13.22
CA GLY A 37 3.54 -31.24 -12.14
C GLY A 37 3.69 -30.27 -10.97
N GLY A 38 4.43 -29.17 -11.14
CA GLY A 38 4.53 -28.09 -10.16
C GLY A 38 3.35 -27.14 -10.19
N LEU A 39 2.85 -26.74 -9.01
CA LEU A 39 1.81 -25.71 -8.88
C LEU A 39 2.44 -24.31 -8.95
N ASN A 40 1.92 -23.49 -9.86
CA ASN A 40 2.33 -22.11 -10.06
C ASN A 40 1.13 -21.17 -9.91
N VAL A 41 1.37 -19.95 -9.40
CA VAL A 41 0.35 -18.90 -9.27
C VAL A 41 0.89 -17.62 -9.92
N GLY A 42 0.16 -17.13 -10.92
CA GLY A 42 0.56 -15.98 -11.73
C GLY A 42 1.62 -16.30 -12.80
N PRO A 43 2.14 -15.26 -13.48
CA PRO A 43 1.80 -13.85 -13.33
C PRO A 43 0.50 -13.45 -14.07
N VAL A 44 -0.08 -14.36 -14.85
CA VAL A 44 -1.28 -14.08 -15.65
C VAL A 44 -2.50 -13.92 -14.75
N SER A 45 -3.36 -12.94 -15.08
CA SER A 45 -4.59 -12.65 -14.36
C SER A 45 -5.79 -12.81 -15.29
N ALA A 46 -6.90 -13.31 -14.75
CA ALA A 46 -8.20 -13.36 -15.40
C ALA A 46 -8.92 -12.00 -15.42
N GLY A 47 -8.37 -10.99 -14.73
CA GLY A 47 -8.97 -9.66 -14.62
C GLY A 47 -10.35 -9.68 -13.96
N ALA A 48 -11.23 -8.76 -14.37
CA ALA A 48 -12.65 -8.75 -13.98
C ALA A 48 -13.57 -9.39 -15.03
N GLU A 49 -13.10 -9.46 -16.28
CA GLU A 49 -13.78 -10.09 -17.41
C GLU A 49 -12.75 -10.85 -18.26
N PRO A 50 -12.84 -12.18 -18.38
CA PRO A 50 -13.93 -13.03 -17.88
C PRO A 50 -13.90 -13.25 -16.35
N GLY A 51 -12.81 -12.88 -15.68
CA GLY A 51 -12.67 -12.97 -14.22
C GLY A 51 -12.53 -14.40 -13.67
N PRO A 52 -12.48 -14.53 -12.33
CA PRO A 52 -12.54 -15.80 -11.61
C PRO A 52 -13.65 -16.74 -12.10
N ALA A 53 -13.43 -18.05 -12.03
CA ALA A 53 -14.41 -19.04 -12.49
C ALA A 53 -15.75 -18.91 -11.74
N CYS A 54 -15.72 -18.60 -10.44
CA CYS A 54 -16.89 -18.37 -9.62
C CYS A 54 -17.75 -17.17 -10.07
N TYR A 55 -17.25 -16.26 -10.89
CA TYR A 55 -18.07 -15.15 -11.40
C TYR A 55 -19.04 -15.62 -12.49
N GLY A 56 -18.82 -16.81 -13.08
CA GLY A 56 -19.74 -17.39 -14.05
C GLY A 56 -19.85 -16.63 -15.38
N ARG A 57 -18.87 -15.79 -15.72
CA ARG A 57 -18.82 -14.95 -16.93
C ARG A 57 -18.05 -15.59 -18.09
N GLY A 58 -17.96 -16.92 -18.11
CA GLY A 58 -17.24 -17.68 -19.14
C GLY A 58 -15.77 -17.96 -18.82
N GLY A 59 -15.24 -17.41 -17.73
CA GLY A 59 -13.91 -17.73 -17.20
C GLY A 59 -13.88 -19.15 -16.65
N GLY A 60 -12.84 -19.91 -17.01
CA GLY A 60 -12.71 -21.32 -16.60
C GLY A 60 -11.51 -21.60 -15.71
N ASP A 61 -10.54 -20.69 -15.64
CA ASP A 61 -9.28 -20.89 -14.93
C ASP A 61 -9.45 -20.72 -13.41
N PHE A 62 -8.68 -21.48 -12.64
CA PHE A 62 -8.72 -21.42 -11.18
C PHE A 62 -7.89 -20.24 -10.70
N THR A 63 -8.49 -19.34 -9.92
CA THR A 63 -7.83 -18.11 -9.45
C THR A 63 -7.69 -18.06 -7.92
N ILE A 64 -7.00 -17.05 -7.40
CA ILE A 64 -6.91 -16.80 -5.94
C ILE A 64 -8.30 -16.55 -5.33
N THR A 65 -9.19 -15.83 -6.01
CA THR A 65 -10.57 -15.63 -5.56
C THR A 65 -11.33 -16.96 -5.50
N ASP A 66 -11.18 -17.82 -6.51
CA ASP A 66 -11.80 -19.15 -6.50
C ASP A 66 -11.28 -20.00 -5.34
N ALA A 67 -9.98 -19.93 -5.05
CA ALA A 67 -9.37 -20.66 -3.94
C ALA A 67 -9.95 -20.18 -2.58
N ASN A 68 -10.04 -18.88 -2.36
CA ASN A 68 -10.64 -18.33 -1.13
C ASN A 68 -12.12 -18.68 -0.99
N LEU A 69 -12.87 -18.75 -2.09
CA LEU A 69 -14.26 -19.24 -2.08
C LEU A 69 -14.33 -20.72 -1.71
N VAL A 70 -13.48 -21.56 -2.29
CA VAL A 70 -13.40 -23.00 -1.97
C VAL A 70 -13.02 -23.24 -0.51
N LEU A 71 -12.21 -22.37 0.10
CA LEU A 71 -11.81 -22.46 1.52
C LEU A 71 -12.84 -21.84 2.48
N GLY A 72 -13.99 -21.39 1.98
CA GLY A 72 -15.04 -20.78 2.80
C GLY A 72 -14.73 -19.36 3.29
N ARG A 73 -13.67 -18.71 2.80
CA ARG A 73 -13.29 -17.35 3.24
C ARG A 73 -14.17 -16.26 2.65
N LEU A 74 -14.77 -16.54 1.49
CA LEU A 74 -15.70 -15.65 0.79
C LEU A 74 -17.15 -16.13 0.90
N ASN A 75 -18.08 -15.19 0.79
CA ASN A 75 -19.52 -15.47 0.78
C ASN A 75 -19.89 -16.35 -0.43
N PRO A 76 -20.49 -17.54 -0.22
CA PRO A 76 -20.81 -18.46 -1.30
C PRO A 76 -22.07 -18.08 -2.10
N GLY A 77 -22.86 -17.11 -1.64
CA GLY A 77 -24.02 -16.63 -2.37
C GLY A 77 -23.68 -15.45 -3.28
N SER A 78 -23.03 -14.43 -2.71
CA SER A 78 -22.82 -13.17 -3.42
C SER A 78 -21.66 -12.35 -2.87
N LEU A 79 -21.01 -11.57 -3.73
CA LEU A 79 -20.05 -10.52 -3.38
C LEU A 79 -20.63 -9.14 -3.68
N LEU A 80 -19.87 -8.08 -3.38
CA LEU A 80 -20.28 -6.67 -3.59
C LEU A 80 -21.60 -6.35 -2.87
N GLY A 81 -21.72 -6.74 -1.61
CA GLY A 81 -22.92 -6.54 -0.79
C GLY A 81 -24.20 -7.18 -1.36
N GLY A 82 -24.07 -8.24 -2.17
CA GLY A 82 -25.23 -8.92 -2.77
C GLY A 82 -25.42 -8.66 -4.26
N GLU A 83 -24.72 -7.67 -4.82
CA GLU A 83 -24.92 -7.26 -6.22
C GLU A 83 -24.33 -8.25 -7.24
N MET A 84 -23.37 -9.08 -6.83
CA MET A 84 -22.74 -10.06 -7.71
C MET A 84 -22.90 -11.47 -7.17
N GLU A 85 -23.85 -12.23 -7.74
CA GLU A 85 -23.99 -13.66 -7.48
C GLU A 85 -22.70 -14.40 -7.83
N VAL A 86 -22.29 -15.31 -6.95
CA VAL A 86 -21.13 -16.19 -7.19
C VAL A 86 -21.58 -17.64 -7.31
N LYS A 87 -20.76 -18.43 -8.02
CA LYS A 87 -21.03 -19.81 -8.36
C LYS A 87 -19.97 -20.74 -7.76
N PRO A 88 -20.13 -21.17 -6.49
CA PRO A 88 -19.16 -22.04 -5.81
C PRO A 88 -18.85 -23.33 -6.56
N GLU A 89 -19.83 -23.87 -7.28
CA GLU A 89 -19.68 -25.08 -8.09
C GLU A 89 -18.69 -24.89 -9.25
N LEU A 90 -18.58 -23.69 -9.80
CA LEU A 90 -17.61 -23.39 -10.86
C LEU A 90 -16.18 -23.30 -10.29
N ALA A 91 -16.00 -22.66 -9.14
CA ALA A 91 -14.73 -22.67 -8.42
C ALA A 91 -14.31 -24.10 -8.04
N GLY A 92 -15.24 -24.92 -7.54
CA GLY A 92 -15.00 -26.32 -7.21
C GLY A 92 -14.58 -27.16 -8.42
N LYS A 93 -15.22 -26.95 -9.58
CA LYS A 93 -14.83 -27.62 -10.85
C LYS A 93 -13.44 -27.18 -11.31
N ALA A 94 -13.12 -25.89 -11.22
CA ALA A 94 -11.82 -25.36 -11.59
C ALA A 94 -10.71 -25.90 -10.66
N ALA A 95 -10.96 -25.93 -9.35
CA ALA A 95 -10.08 -26.53 -8.35
C ALA A 95 -9.83 -28.02 -8.65
N LYS A 96 -10.89 -28.79 -8.93
CA LYS A 96 -10.78 -30.21 -9.28
C LYS A 96 -9.94 -30.43 -10.53
N ARG A 97 -10.18 -29.67 -11.59
CA ARG A 97 -9.44 -29.79 -12.86
C ARG A 97 -7.94 -29.49 -12.67
N LEU A 98 -7.59 -28.51 -11.84
CA LEU A 98 -6.20 -28.23 -11.51
C LEU A 98 -5.60 -29.33 -10.61
N GLY A 99 -6.34 -29.75 -9.59
CA GLY A 99 -5.96 -30.82 -8.67
C GLY A 99 -5.67 -32.15 -9.37
N GLU A 100 -6.49 -32.54 -10.36
CA GLU A 100 -6.28 -33.76 -11.16
C GLU A 100 -4.92 -33.75 -11.89
N LYS A 101 -4.45 -32.59 -12.35
CA LYS A 101 -3.13 -32.46 -13.00
C LYS A 101 -1.97 -32.55 -12.00
N LEU A 102 -2.22 -32.20 -10.75
CA LEU A 102 -1.23 -32.14 -9.66
C LEU A 102 -1.26 -33.37 -8.74
N GLY A 103 -2.25 -34.26 -8.91
CA GLY A 103 -2.51 -35.35 -7.97
C GLY A 103 -2.97 -34.86 -6.58
N MET A 104 -3.71 -33.75 -6.53
CA MET A 104 -4.18 -33.13 -5.29
C MET A 104 -5.71 -33.09 -5.21
N GLU A 105 -6.23 -33.29 -3.99
CA GLU A 105 -7.65 -33.05 -3.70
C GLU A 105 -8.01 -31.56 -3.84
N PRO A 106 -9.22 -31.20 -4.30
CA PRO A 106 -9.60 -29.80 -4.57
C PRO A 106 -9.36 -28.84 -3.40
N LYS A 107 -9.64 -29.29 -2.17
CA LYS A 107 -9.37 -28.53 -0.94
C LYS A 107 -7.88 -28.21 -0.79
N MET A 108 -7.03 -29.21 -0.98
CA MET A 108 -5.58 -29.06 -0.86
C MET A 108 -5.03 -28.18 -1.98
N THR A 109 -5.60 -28.27 -3.18
CA THR A 109 -5.27 -27.37 -4.29
C THR A 109 -5.58 -25.92 -3.92
N ALA A 110 -6.78 -25.63 -3.41
CA ALA A 110 -7.16 -24.28 -2.98
C ALA A 110 -6.24 -23.74 -1.86
N ALA A 111 -6.01 -24.53 -0.81
CA ALA A 111 -5.12 -24.15 0.29
C ALA A 111 -3.67 -23.93 -0.16
N SER A 112 -3.20 -24.67 -1.18
CA SER A 112 -1.85 -24.50 -1.73
C SER A 112 -1.75 -23.24 -2.59
N VAL A 113 -2.79 -22.91 -3.35
CA VAL A 113 -2.84 -21.66 -4.14
C VAL A 113 -2.77 -20.44 -3.23
N VAL A 114 -3.55 -20.41 -2.14
CA VAL A 114 -3.50 -19.32 -1.16
C VAL A 114 -2.13 -19.23 -0.50
N ARG A 115 -1.55 -20.36 -0.05
CA ARG A 115 -0.20 -20.37 0.55
C ARG A 115 0.88 -19.85 -0.40
N ILE A 116 0.82 -20.21 -1.68
CA ILE A 116 1.77 -19.70 -2.67
C ILE A 116 1.56 -18.20 -2.87
N ALA A 117 0.31 -17.73 -2.98
CA ALA A 117 0.00 -16.30 -3.10
C ALA A 117 0.53 -15.50 -1.91
N ASP A 118 0.28 -15.96 -0.68
CA ASP A 118 0.76 -15.33 0.55
C ASP A 118 2.29 -15.33 0.63
N SER A 119 2.93 -16.42 0.19
CA SER A 119 4.40 -16.50 0.12
C SER A 119 4.97 -15.49 -0.88
N ILE A 120 4.33 -15.29 -2.04
CA ILE A 120 4.76 -14.30 -3.04
C ILE A 120 4.61 -12.89 -2.46
N MET A 121 3.45 -12.56 -1.88
CA MET A 121 3.21 -11.26 -1.24
C MET A 121 4.19 -11.00 -0.09
N SER A 122 4.47 -12.01 0.74
CA SER A 122 5.43 -11.92 1.85
C SER A 122 6.85 -11.62 1.36
N GLN A 123 7.27 -12.18 0.22
CA GLN A 123 8.56 -11.86 -0.39
C GLN A 123 8.64 -10.38 -0.79
N ILE A 124 7.58 -9.82 -1.38
CA ILE A 124 7.54 -8.39 -1.72
C ILE A 124 7.65 -7.52 -0.47
N LEU A 125 6.91 -7.86 0.58
CA LEU A 125 6.98 -7.15 1.85
C LEU A 125 8.39 -7.20 2.46
N ARG A 126 9.12 -8.32 2.34
CA ARG A 126 10.53 -8.43 2.78
C ARG A 126 11.49 -7.56 1.97
N ILE A 127 11.25 -7.41 0.66
CA ILE A 127 12.06 -6.55 -0.23
C ILE A 127 11.91 -5.08 0.16
N VAL A 128 10.70 -4.62 0.50
CA VAL A 128 10.48 -3.22 0.91
C VAL A 128 10.81 -2.93 2.37
N SER A 129 11.09 -3.98 3.18
CA SER A 129 11.40 -3.85 4.60
C SER A 129 12.82 -4.35 4.94
N VAL A 130 12.96 -5.67 5.16
CA VAL A 130 14.19 -6.33 5.61
C VAL A 130 15.38 -6.05 4.70
N GLU A 131 15.20 -6.14 3.38
CA GLU A 131 16.30 -5.89 2.45
C GLU A 131 16.77 -4.43 2.43
N ARG A 132 15.97 -3.53 2.98
CA ARG A 132 16.30 -2.11 3.18
C ARG A 132 16.78 -1.80 4.60
N GLY A 133 16.98 -2.82 5.43
CA GLY A 133 17.45 -2.68 6.81
C GLY A 133 16.36 -2.34 7.83
N TYR A 134 15.09 -2.42 7.46
CA TYR A 134 13.98 -2.21 8.40
C TYR A 134 13.59 -3.51 9.10
N ASP A 135 13.26 -3.42 10.40
CA ASP A 135 12.67 -4.52 11.18
C ASP A 135 11.14 -4.48 11.08
N PRO A 136 10.48 -5.41 10.35
CA PRO A 136 9.03 -5.39 10.12
C PRO A 136 8.20 -5.42 11.40
N ARG A 137 8.72 -6.02 12.47
CA ARG A 137 8.03 -6.16 13.78
C ARG A 137 7.73 -4.83 14.44
N ARG A 138 8.40 -3.76 14.00
CA ARG A 138 8.22 -2.40 14.49
C ARG A 138 7.15 -1.61 13.71
N PHE A 139 6.50 -2.23 12.73
CA PHE A 139 5.51 -1.60 11.87
C PHE A 139 4.12 -2.21 12.08
N THR A 140 3.10 -1.41 11.73
CA THR A 140 1.72 -1.85 11.58
C THR A 140 1.44 -2.17 10.11
N LEU A 141 0.81 -3.31 9.82
CA LEU A 141 0.40 -3.66 8.46
C LEU A 141 -0.93 -2.98 8.13
N VAL A 142 -0.95 -2.03 7.20
CA VAL A 142 -2.19 -1.44 6.69
C VAL A 142 -2.70 -2.29 5.53
N ALA A 143 -3.79 -3.03 5.73
CA ALA A 143 -4.39 -3.90 4.74
C ALA A 143 -5.57 -3.21 4.06
N PHE A 144 -5.40 -2.90 2.77
CA PHE A 144 -6.43 -2.27 1.93
C PHE A 144 -6.51 -2.92 0.55
N GLY A 145 -7.41 -2.41 -0.29
CA GLY A 145 -7.88 -3.07 -1.51
C GLY A 145 -8.92 -4.15 -1.20
N GLY A 146 -9.64 -4.61 -2.21
CA GLY A 146 -10.73 -5.56 -2.01
C GLY A 146 -10.27 -6.90 -1.43
N ALA A 147 -9.07 -7.36 -1.81
CA ALA A 147 -8.50 -8.64 -1.36
C ALA A 147 -7.45 -8.53 -0.25
N GLY A 148 -6.91 -7.34 0.04
CA GLY A 148 -5.80 -7.20 1.00
C GLY A 148 -6.12 -7.75 2.40
N PRO A 149 -7.26 -7.35 3.02
CA PRO A 149 -7.67 -7.84 4.33
C PRO A 149 -7.86 -9.37 4.43
N MET A 150 -8.02 -10.06 3.31
CA MET A 150 -8.19 -11.51 3.25
C MET A 150 -6.89 -12.28 3.52
N HIS A 151 -5.76 -11.66 3.18
CA HIS A 151 -4.42 -12.26 3.31
C HIS A 151 -3.65 -11.69 4.52
N ALA A 152 -4.15 -10.62 5.13
CA ALA A 152 -3.42 -9.80 6.09
C ALA A 152 -2.88 -10.56 7.31
N CYS A 153 -3.67 -11.42 7.95
CA CYS A 153 -3.22 -12.20 9.12
C CYS A 153 -2.06 -13.15 8.77
N SER A 154 -2.17 -13.86 7.65
CA SER A 154 -1.12 -14.77 7.15
C SER A 154 0.18 -14.01 6.83
N LEU A 155 0.07 -12.86 6.17
CA LEU A 155 1.23 -12.01 5.87
C LEU A 155 1.87 -11.43 7.14
N ALA A 156 1.06 -10.98 8.09
CA ALA A 156 1.55 -10.47 9.36
C ALA A 156 2.25 -11.55 10.18
N GLU A 157 1.70 -12.78 10.22
CA GLU A 157 2.36 -13.95 10.80
C GLU A 157 3.71 -14.25 10.15
N GLY A 158 3.76 -14.25 8.81
CA GLY A 158 4.99 -14.50 8.06
C GLY A 158 6.08 -13.43 8.27
N LEU A 159 5.74 -12.27 8.83
CA LEU A 159 6.65 -11.15 9.08
C LEU A 159 6.79 -10.81 10.57
N GLU A 160 6.15 -11.57 11.46
CA GLU A 160 6.09 -11.29 12.90
C GLU A 160 5.53 -9.89 13.23
N ILE A 161 4.60 -9.41 12.42
CA ILE A 161 3.85 -8.18 12.70
C ILE A 161 2.70 -8.49 13.66
N ASP A 162 2.57 -7.70 14.72
CA ASP A 162 1.59 -7.91 15.79
C ASP A 162 0.32 -7.05 15.65
N GLU A 163 0.32 -6.09 14.73
CA GLU A 163 -0.80 -5.17 14.51
C GLU A 163 -1.12 -5.00 13.02
N ILE A 164 -2.41 -5.19 12.69
CA ILE A 164 -2.96 -4.95 11.36
C ILE A 164 -4.03 -3.87 11.49
N VAL A 165 -4.05 -2.94 10.54
CA VAL A 165 -5.10 -1.94 10.40
C VAL A 165 -5.83 -2.15 9.08
N VAL A 166 -7.14 -2.37 9.14
CA VAL A 166 -8.02 -2.37 7.97
C VAL A 166 -8.84 -1.08 8.01
N PRO A 167 -8.67 -0.16 7.03
CA PRO A 167 -9.44 1.07 6.94
C PRO A 167 -10.96 0.82 6.85
N PRO A 168 -11.82 1.82 7.10
CA PRO A 168 -13.28 1.65 7.03
C PRO A 168 -13.80 1.21 5.65
N SER A 169 -13.10 1.64 4.59
CA SER A 169 -13.40 1.26 3.19
C SER A 169 -12.08 0.86 2.49
N PRO A 170 -11.55 -0.33 2.79
CA PRO A 170 -10.28 -0.82 2.26
C PRO A 170 -10.32 -0.95 0.73
N GLY A 171 -11.42 -1.43 0.14
CA GLY A 171 -11.57 -1.53 -1.31
C GLY A 171 -11.53 -0.18 -2.01
N MET A 172 -11.93 0.89 -1.32
CA MET A 172 -11.94 2.27 -1.82
C MET A 172 -10.82 3.15 -1.28
N PHE A 173 -9.85 2.59 -0.55
CA PHE A 173 -8.86 3.36 0.21
C PHE A 173 -7.97 4.26 -0.69
N SER A 174 -7.61 3.79 -1.88
CA SER A 174 -6.85 4.60 -2.84
C SER A 174 -7.63 5.84 -3.32
N ALA A 175 -8.96 5.73 -3.47
CA ALA A 175 -9.80 6.87 -3.83
C ALA A 175 -9.86 7.90 -2.68
N LEU A 176 -9.88 7.44 -1.43
CA LEU A 176 -9.77 8.33 -0.27
C LEU A 176 -8.42 9.08 -0.25
N GLY A 177 -7.32 8.40 -0.63
CA GLY A 177 -6.02 9.04 -0.80
C GLY A 177 -6.06 10.20 -1.81
N LEU A 178 -6.74 10.00 -2.95
CA LEU A 178 -6.92 11.06 -3.96
C LEU A 178 -7.74 12.24 -3.42
N LEU A 179 -8.77 11.98 -2.62
CA LEU A 179 -9.62 13.03 -2.02
C LEU A 179 -8.93 13.83 -0.90
N THR A 180 -7.81 13.34 -0.38
CA THR A 180 -7.09 13.94 0.76
C THR A 180 -5.72 14.51 0.38
N ALA A 181 -5.29 14.27 -0.85
CA ALA A 181 -4.03 14.76 -1.40
C ALA A 181 -4.15 16.24 -1.80
N ASP A 182 -3.27 17.07 -1.24
CA ASP A 182 -3.12 18.45 -1.68
C ASP A 182 -2.55 18.50 -3.11
N LEU A 183 -2.93 19.51 -3.89
CA LEU A 183 -2.35 19.74 -5.21
C LEU A 183 -0.90 20.18 -5.02
N PHE A 184 0.03 19.65 -5.81
CA PHE A 184 1.39 20.17 -5.79
C PHE A 184 2.08 20.09 -7.14
N HIS A 185 2.94 21.08 -7.40
CA HIS A 185 3.80 21.16 -8.57
C HIS A 185 5.24 21.40 -8.10
N ASP A 186 6.16 20.58 -8.60
CA ASP A 186 7.59 20.75 -8.37
C ASP A 186 8.23 21.44 -9.59
N LEU A 187 8.66 22.68 -9.38
CA LEU A 187 9.42 23.46 -10.36
C LEU A 187 10.90 23.34 -10.06
N SER A 188 11.73 23.31 -11.10
CA SER A 188 13.19 23.27 -10.97
C SER A 188 13.86 24.20 -11.97
N ARG A 189 14.97 24.82 -11.56
CA ARG A 189 15.88 25.60 -12.40
C ARG A 189 17.32 25.21 -12.08
N ALA A 190 18.10 24.90 -13.12
CA ALA A 190 19.51 24.57 -12.94
C ALA A 190 20.30 25.84 -12.66
N LEU A 191 21.13 25.83 -11.62
CA LEU A 191 22.07 26.89 -11.27
C LEU A 191 23.34 26.22 -10.74
N ILE A 192 24.21 25.77 -11.65
CA ILE A 192 25.42 25.06 -11.28
C ILE A 192 26.51 26.07 -10.91
N THR A 193 26.78 26.21 -9.62
CA THR A 193 27.84 27.10 -9.13
C THR A 193 28.39 26.61 -7.80
N ARG A 194 29.65 26.94 -7.54
CA ARG A 194 30.23 26.78 -6.21
C ARG A 194 29.54 27.71 -5.23
N VAL A 195 29.18 27.20 -4.07
CA VAL A 195 28.37 27.97 -3.11
C VAL A 195 29.08 29.23 -2.63
N GLU A 196 30.41 29.24 -2.60
CA GLU A 196 31.21 30.43 -2.25
C GLU A 196 31.15 31.53 -3.32
N ARG A 197 30.68 31.20 -4.53
CA ARG A 197 30.48 32.13 -5.66
C ARG A 197 29.01 32.39 -5.96
N ALA A 198 28.09 31.76 -5.23
CA ALA A 198 26.67 31.93 -5.45
C ALA A 198 26.24 33.34 -5.01
N ASP A 199 25.61 34.08 -5.92
CA ASP A 199 25.00 35.36 -5.59
C ASP A 199 23.62 35.12 -4.96
N THR A 200 23.43 35.62 -3.74
CA THR A 200 22.14 35.51 -3.07
C THR A 200 21.06 36.30 -3.81
N GLY A 201 21.40 37.42 -4.46
CA GLY A 201 20.44 38.20 -5.25
C GLY A 201 19.94 37.45 -6.48
N GLU A 202 20.83 36.75 -7.20
CA GLU A 202 20.47 35.89 -8.33
C GLU A 202 19.56 34.73 -7.90
N VAL A 203 19.90 34.07 -6.78
CA VAL A 203 19.09 32.98 -6.22
C VAL A 203 17.69 33.46 -5.82
N GLU A 204 17.58 34.63 -5.18
CA GLU A 204 16.28 35.22 -4.84
C GLU A 204 15.44 35.56 -6.07
N ALA A 205 16.05 36.19 -7.09
CA ALA A 205 15.35 36.54 -8.32
C ALA A 205 14.78 35.29 -9.02
N LEU A 206 15.56 34.22 -9.11
CA LEU A 206 15.11 32.94 -9.68
C LEU A 206 13.97 32.32 -8.85
N PHE A 207 14.04 32.38 -7.52
CA PHE A 207 12.93 31.92 -6.70
C PHE A 207 11.67 32.77 -6.89
N GLU A 208 11.78 34.09 -6.99
CA GLU A 208 10.64 34.96 -7.26
C GLU A 208 9.96 34.63 -8.60
N GLU A 209 10.75 34.37 -9.65
CA GLU A 209 10.24 33.90 -10.95
C GLU A 209 9.51 32.55 -10.82
N MET A 210 10.14 31.57 -10.17
CA MET A 210 9.54 30.25 -9.95
C MET A 210 8.27 30.34 -9.10
N GLU A 211 8.23 31.24 -8.12
CA GLU A 211 7.05 31.44 -7.30
C GLU A 211 5.91 32.11 -8.06
N ALA A 212 6.21 33.04 -8.95
CA ALA A 212 5.21 33.63 -9.84
C ALA A 212 4.59 32.55 -10.74
N GLU A 213 5.43 31.71 -11.37
CA GLU A 213 5.01 30.56 -12.17
C GLU A 213 4.16 29.59 -11.34
N GLY A 214 4.62 29.21 -10.14
CA GLY A 214 3.90 28.29 -9.26
C GLY A 214 2.53 28.82 -8.82
N ARG A 215 2.42 30.13 -8.54
CA ARG A 215 1.13 30.78 -8.21
C ARG A 215 0.20 30.82 -9.42
N GLU A 216 0.73 31.04 -10.62
CA GLU A 216 -0.07 31.04 -11.86
C GLU A 216 -0.66 29.66 -12.13
N ILE A 217 0.15 28.60 -12.02
CA ILE A 217 -0.29 27.21 -12.18
C ILE A 217 -1.41 26.90 -11.18
N LEU A 218 -1.19 27.13 -9.88
CA LEU A 218 -2.19 26.85 -8.84
C LEU A 218 -3.47 27.69 -9.02
N SER A 219 -3.34 28.94 -9.47
CA SER A 219 -4.51 29.79 -9.78
C SER A 219 -5.33 29.22 -10.93
N SER A 220 -4.68 28.69 -11.97
CA SER A 220 -5.36 28.06 -13.12
C SER A 220 -6.12 26.79 -12.73
N GLU A 221 -5.70 26.13 -11.66
CA GLU A 221 -6.36 24.96 -11.06
C GLU A 221 -7.43 25.34 -10.01
N GLY A 222 -7.70 26.64 -9.82
CA GLY A 222 -8.75 27.14 -8.95
C GLY A 222 -8.37 27.25 -7.46
N VAL A 223 -7.08 27.21 -7.12
CA VAL A 223 -6.61 27.38 -5.74
C VAL A 223 -6.64 28.86 -5.36
N ALA A 224 -7.20 29.19 -4.20
CA ALA A 224 -7.23 30.56 -3.70
C ALA A 224 -5.85 30.99 -3.14
N PRO A 225 -5.44 32.26 -3.23
CA PRO A 225 -4.13 32.72 -2.73
C PRO A 225 -3.83 32.37 -1.26
N GLY A 226 -4.85 32.38 -0.39
CA GLY A 226 -4.71 32.00 1.03
C GLY A 226 -4.44 30.51 1.26
N GLU A 227 -4.73 29.67 0.28
CA GLU A 227 -4.54 28.21 0.31
C GLU A 227 -3.27 27.76 -0.42
N MET A 228 -2.47 28.70 -0.95
CA MET A 228 -1.19 28.39 -1.58
C MET A 228 -0.06 28.37 -0.54
N ARG A 229 0.80 27.36 -0.61
CA ARG A 229 2.03 27.25 0.17
C ARG A 229 3.18 27.01 -0.79
N LEU A 230 4.22 27.83 -0.72
CA LEU A 230 5.40 27.72 -1.56
C LEU A 230 6.58 27.37 -0.68
N ARG A 231 7.33 26.34 -1.04
CA ARG A 231 8.51 25.88 -0.32
C ARG A 231 9.73 25.92 -1.24
N ARG A 232 10.67 26.80 -0.91
CA ARG A 232 11.95 26.94 -1.62
C ARG A 232 12.94 25.89 -1.13
N GLN A 233 13.65 25.26 -2.05
CA GLN A 233 14.63 24.21 -1.78
C GLN A 233 15.82 24.34 -2.73
N MET A 234 16.95 23.74 -2.36
CA MET A 234 18.18 23.72 -3.15
C MET A 234 18.73 22.29 -3.21
N ASP A 235 19.18 21.89 -4.39
CA ASP A 235 19.97 20.67 -4.56
C ASP A 235 21.45 21.01 -4.40
N LEU A 236 22.06 20.46 -3.36
CA LEU A 236 23.46 20.65 -3.02
C LEU A 236 24.22 19.33 -3.12
N ARG A 237 25.52 19.41 -3.44
CA ARG A 237 26.43 18.25 -3.42
C ARG A 237 27.85 18.70 -3.08
N TYR A 238 28.68 17.79 -2.61
CA TYR A 238 30.12 18.05 -2.56
C TYR A 238 30.70 18.15 -3.96
N TYR A 239 31.74 18.95 -4.12
CA TYR A 239 32.42 19.10 -5.40
C TYR A 239 32.96 17.76 -5.91
N GLY A 240 32.62 17.39 -7.14
CA GLY A 240 32.98 16.09 -7.73
C GLY A 240 32.10 14.90 -7.31
N GLN A 241 31.13 15.11 -6.41
CA GLN A 241 30.10 14.11 -6.10
C GLN A 241 29.12 13.97 -7.26
N SER A 242 28.61 12.76 -7.49
CA SER A 242 27.71 12.45 -8.61
C SER A 242 26.21 12.50 -8.30
N TYR A 243 25.85 12.84 -7.06
CA TYR A 243 24.46 12.86 -6.59
C TYR A 243 24.23 14.05 -5.66
N GLU A 244 23.01 14.58 -5.70
CA GLU A 244 22.59 15.74 -4.93
C GLU A 244 21.77 15.35 -3.69
N ILE A 245 21.76 16.23 -2.70
CA ILE A 245 20.84 16.21 -1.56
C ILE A 245 20.01 17.50 -1.60
N THR A 246 18.69 17.35 -1.66
CA THR A 246 17.76 18.47 -1.56
C THR A 246 17.63 18.93 -0.11
N VAL A 247 17.83 20.22 0.14
CA VAL A 247 17.63 20.87 1.43
C VAL A 247 16.70 22.06 1.31
N ASP A 248 16.00 22.39 2.41
CA ASP A 248 15.19 23.60 2.45
C ASP A 248 16.05 24.85 2.35
N TYR A 249 15.58 25.82 1.58
CA TYR A 249 16.17 27.14 1.56
C TYR A 249 15.58 27.96 2.71
N PRO A 250 16.37 28.31 3.73
CA PRO A 250 15.82 28.82 4.99
C PRO A 250 15.23 30.22 4.84
N GLU A 251 14.10 30.46 5.50
CA GLU A 251 13.50 31.80 5.62
C GLU A 251 14.36 32.75 6.48
N GLY A 252 14.01 34.04 6.54
CA GLY A 252 14.62 35.02 7.46
C GLY A 252 15.62 35.99 6.80
N SER A 253 16.78 36.24 7.40
CA SER A 253 17.77 37.17 6.81
C SER A 253 18.36 36.60 5.51
N LEU A 254 18.63 37.45 4.52
CA LEU A 254 19.39 37.07 3.31
C LEU A 254 20.88 36.87 3.62
N GLU A 255 21.40 37.60 4.60
CA GLU A 255 22.79 37.47 5.02
C GLU A 255 23.07 36.06 5.54
N GLY A 256 24.07 35.41 4.96
CA GLY A 256 24.47 34.04 5.31
C GLY A 256 23.42 32.96 5.01
N ARG A 257 22.35 33.26 4.27
CA ARG A 257 21.22 32.34 4.07
C ARG A 257 21.63 31.06 3.36
N ILE A 258 22.43 31.21 2.30
CA ILE A 258 22.99 30.07 1.56
C ILE A 258 23.88 29.22 2.47
N GLN A 259 24.71 29.82 3.33
CA GLN A 259 25.57 29.08 4.27
C GLN A 259 24.75 28.31 5.32
N ARG A 260 23.57 28.83 5.72
CA ARG A 260 22.64 28.07 6.57
C ARG A 260 22.06 26.85 5.83
N ALA A 261 21.75 26.97 4.54
CA ALA A 261 21.35 25.82 3.72
C ALA A 261 22.49 24.79 3.59
N VAL A 262 23.73 25.24 3.40
CA VAL A 262 24.93 24.37 3.40
C VAL A 262 25.09 23.61 4.72
N LYS A 263 24.90 24.30 5.86
CA LYS A 263 24.93 23.64 7.17
C LYS A 263 23.84 22.55 7.28
N ALA A 264 22.64 22.82 6.78
CA ALA A 264 21.56 21.82 6.73
C ALA A 264 21.94 20.64 5.82
N PHE A 265 22.63 20.90 4.71
CA PHE A 265 23.16 19.87 3.82
C PHE A 265 24.17 18.96 4.51
N HIS A 266 25.14 19.49 5.25
CA HIS A 266 26.09 18.66 5.99
C HIS A 266 25.39 17.77 7.03
N GLY A 267 24.44 18.34 7.78
CA GLY A 267 23.62 17.56 8.72
C GLY A 267 22.86 16.43 8.02
N ARG A 268 22.20 16.74 6.90
CA ARG A 268 21.44 15.75 6.12
C ARG A 268 22.34 14.68 5.49
N HIS A 269 23.52 15.04 5.02
CA HIS A 269 24.51 14.10 4.53
C HIS A 269 24.96 13.14 5.64
N GLY A 270 25.20 13.66 6.85
CA GLY A 270 25.51 12.87 8.05
C GLY A 270 24.41 11.88 8.41
N GLU A 271 23.15 12.28 8.32
CA GLU A 271 22.00 11.38 8.56
C GLU A 271 21.90 10.25 7.51
N ILE A 272 22.08 10.57 6.23
CA ILE A 272 21.90 9.61 5.13
C ILE A 272 23.10 8.67 5.02
N TYR A 273 24.32 9.18 5.14
CA TYR A 273 25.56 8.45 4.83
C TYR A 273 26.45 8.18 6.04
N SER A 274 26.03 8.58 7.26
CA SER A 274 26.83 8.47 8.50
C SER A 274 28.18 9.20 8.44
N TYR A 275 28.33 10.14 7.51
CA TYR A 275 29.54 10.94 7.29
C TYR A 275 29.15 12.32 6.77
N SER A 276 29.95 13.35 7.06
CA SER A 276 29.87 14.66 6.42
C SER A 276 31.25 15.31 6.47
N ASP A 277 31.66 15.97 5.38
CA ASP A 277 32.87 16.78 5.32
C ASP A 277 32.49 18.27 5.31
N GLU A 278 32.70 19.00 6.39
CA GLU A 278 32.40 20.45 6.41
C GLU A 278 33.48 21.28 5.70
N GLY A 279 34.64 20.70 5.41
CA GLY A 279 35.75 21.36 4.71
C GLY A 279 35.69 21.21 3.18
N GLU A 280 34.98 20.20 2.69
CA GLU A 280 34.84 19.95 1.25
C GLU A 280 33.93 21.02 0.60
N PRO A 281 34.36 21.65 -0.50
CA PRO A 281 33.55 22.58 -1.26
C PRO A 281 32.18 22.02 -1.65
N VAL A 282 31.15 22.86 -1.56
CA VAL A 282 29.79 22.52 -1.95
C VAL A 282 29.43 23.21 -3.27
N GLU A 283 28.76 22.46 -4.15
CA GLU A 283 28.12 22.98 -5.36
C GLU A 283 26.61 23.08 -5.15
N LEU A 284 26.05 24.22 -5.55
CA LEU A 284 24.64 24.35 -5.88
C LEU A 284 24.44 23.79 -7.29
N VAL A 285 23.43 22.94 -7.46
CA VAL A 285 23.11 22.31 -8.76
C VAL A 285 21.76 22.80 -9.29
N ASN A 286 20.72 22.77 -8.46
CA ASN A 286 19.38 23.23 -8.82
C ASN A 286 18.75 24.05 -7.71
N LEU A 287 17.95 25.03 -8.10
CA LEU A 287 16.89 25.62 -7.27
C LEU A 287 15.60 24.86 -7.53
N ARG A 288 14.86 24.56 -6.46
CA ARG A 288 13.59 23.84 -6.49
C ARG A 288 12.51 24.64 -5.78
N LEU A 289 11.33 24.68 -6.35
CA LEU A 289 10.14 25.22 -5.70
C LEU A 289 9.06 24.16 -5.70
N ARG A 290 8.59 23.80 -4.49
CA ARG A 290 7.37 23.03 -4.32
C ARG A 290 6.22 23.99 -4.08
N ALA A 291 5.33 24.13 -5.06
CA ALA A 291 4.10 24.90 -4.95
C ALA A 291 2.95 23.95 -4.56
N VAL A 292 2.29 24.20 -3.44
CA VAL A 292 1.23 23.36 -2.88
C VAL A 292 -0.07 24.16 -2.80
N GLY A 293 -1.14 23.63 -3.38
CA GLY A 293 -2.50 24.11 -3.20
C GLY A 293 -3.23 23.24 -2.19
N LEU A 294 -3.57 23.81 -1.04
CA LEU A 294 -4.31 23.11 0.00
C LEU A 294 -5.74 22.85 -0.46
N ILE A 295 -6.19 21.61 -0.30
CA ILE A 295 -7.58 21.24 -0.55
C ILE A 295 -8.33 21.09 0.77
N ARG A 296 -9.64 21.34 0.74
CA ARG A 296 -10.50 21.04 1.88
C ARG A 296 -10.64 19.51 2.01
N LYS A 297 -9.99 18.94 3.02
CA LYS A 297 -10.03 17.50 3.30
C LYS A 297 -11.40 17.10 3.86
N PRO A 298 -11.92 15.91 3.51
CA PRO A 298 -13.15 15.40 4.09
C PRO A 298 -12.98 15.19 5.60
N GLU A 299 -14.02 15.53 6.37
CA GLU A 299 -14.07 15.22 7.79
C GLU A 299 -14.34 13.73 8.00
N LEU A 300 -13.54 13.10 8.86
CA LEU A 300 -13.78 11.73 9.28
C LEU A 300 -15.02 11.69 10.17
N ARG A 301 -15.98 10.81 9.82
CA ARG A 301 -17.21 10.64 10.59
C ARG A 301 -17.00 9.59 11.67
N GLU A 302 -17.45 9.91 12.87
CA GLU A 302 -17.54 8.90 13.94
C GLU A 302 -18.72 7.97 13.68
N ILE A 303 -18.53 6.68 13.97
CA ILE A 303 -19.59 5.67 13.92
C ILE A 303 -20.32 5.59 15.28
N PRO A 304 -21.58 5.12 15.31
CA PRO A 304 -22.29 4.90 16.56
C PRO A 304 -21.54 3.97 17.52
N GLN A 305 -21.68 4.18 18.83
CA GLN A 305 -21.14 3.29 19.84
C GLN A 305 -21.77 1.89 19.73
N GLY A 306 -20.94 0.86 19.76
CA GLY A 306 -21.37 -0.54 19.73
C GLY A 306 -21.73 -1.07 21.12
N SER A 307 -22.26 -2.30 21.15
CA SER A 307 -22.52 -3.03 22.40
C SER A 307 -21.27 -3.56 23.10
N GLY A 308 -20.08 -3.40 22.48
CA GLY A 308 -18.80 -3.97 22.92
C GLY A 308 -18.63 -5.46 22.58
N GLN A 309 -19.72 -6.23 22.60
CA GLN A 309 -19.78 -7.63 22.18
C GLN A 309 -20.77 -7.80 21.02
N PRO A 310 -20.30 -7.77 19.76
CA PRO A 310 -21.18 -7.91 18.60
C PRO A 310 -21.70 -9.36 18.51
N SER A 311 -22.92 -9.52 18.01
CA SER A 311 -23.46 -10.84 17.66
C SER A 311 -23.13 -11.16 16.20
N PRO A 312 -22.71 -12.39 15.87
CA PRO A 312 -22.44 -12.76 14.49
C PRO A 312 -23.75 -12.86 13.69
N ALA A 313 -23.70 -12.41 12.44
CA ALA A 313 -24.78 -12.55 11.46
C ALA A 313 -24.99 -14.00 11.00
N GLY A 314 -23.97 -14.84 11.15
CA GLY A 314 -24.02 -16.26 10.81
C GLY A 314 -22.75 -17.00 11.19
N VAL A 315 -22.68 -18.27 10.80
CA VAL A 315 -21.51 -19.13 10.99
C VAL A 315 -21.24 -19.85 9.68
N ARG A 316 -19.96 -20.01 9.33
CA ARG A 316 -19.52 -20.75 8.15
C ARG A 316 -18.28 -21.57 8.46
N SER A 317 -18.21 -22.76 7.91
CA SER A 317 -16.99 -23.58 7.95
C SER A 317 -15.91 -22.93 7.08
N VAL A 318 -14.76 -22.59 7.69
CA VAL A 318 -13.62 -21.95 7.02
C VAL A 318 -12.35 -22.74 7.26
N TYR A 319 -11.48 -22.79 6.25
CA TYR A 319 -10.16 -23.42 6.34
C TYR A 319 -9.04 -22.37 6.47
N PHE A 320 -8.22 -22.48 7.51
CA PHE A 320 -7.20 -21.48 7.90
C PHE A 320 -5.75 -21.95 7.68
N GLU A 321 -5.51 -23.04 6.97
CA GLU A 321 -4.21 -23.75 6.84
C GLU A 321 -3.59 -24.25 8.16
N ASN A 322 -3.85 -23.60 9.28
CA ASN A 322 -3.41 -23.91 10.62
C ASN A 322 -4.51 -23.50 11.62
N PRO A 323 -5.32 -24.44 12.16
CA PRO A 323 -5.17 -25.90 12.06
C PRO A 323 -5.53 -26.47 10.67
N ASP A 324 -5.04 -27.67 10.36
CA ASP A 324 -5.35 -28.44 9.12
C ASP A 324 -6.81 -28.93 9.01
N THR A 325 -7.74 -28.25 9.68
CA THR A 325 -9.15 -28.62 9.79
C THR A 325 -10.04 -27.44 9.48
N TRP A 326 -11.26 -27.75 9.03
CA TRP A 326 -12.34 -26.77 8.93
C TRP A 326 -12.77 -26.31 10.32
N VAL A 327 -13.00 -25.01 10.47
CA VAL A 327 -13.43 -24.40 11.72
C VAL A 327 -14.74 -23.64 11.50
N GLU A 328 -15.73 -23.91 12.33
CA GLU A 328 -16.97 -23.14 12.37
C GLU A 328 -16.65 -21.71 12.82
N THR A 329 -16.78 -20.77 11.89
CA THR A 329 -16.27 -19.41 12.02
C THR A 329 -17.42 -18.42 12.02
N PRO A 330 -17.57 -17.60 13.08
CA PRO A 330 -18.54 -16.50 13.12
C PRO A 330 -18.32 -15.50 11.99
N ILE A 331 -19.41 -15.07 11.36
CA ILE A 331 -19.44 -14.02 10.35
C ILE A 331 -20.03 -12.77 10.96
N TYR A 332 -19.35 -11.65 10.82
CA TYR A 332 -19.84 -10.32 11.20
C TYR A 332 -20.05 -9.50 9.94
N ASP A 333 -21.22 -8.85 9.83
CA ASP A 333 -21.38 -7.74 8.90
C ASP A 333 -20.70 -6.52 9.52
N ARG A 334 -19.77 -5.90 8.78
CA ARG A 334 -19.06 -4.70 9.22
C ARG A 334 -20.02 -3.58 9.61
N GLY A 335 -21.13 -3.42 8.88
CA GLY A 335 -22.10 -2.35 9.09
C GLY A 335 -22.82 -2.43 10.44
N ASP A 336 -22.89 -3.64 11.01
CA ASP A 336 -23.54 -3.90 12.30
C ASP A 336 -22.58 -3.71 13.49
N LEU A 337 -21.27 -3.50 13.23
CA LEU A 337 -20.27 -3.28 14.27
C LEU A 337 -20.19 -1.79 14.61
N GLY A 338 -20.46 -1.44 15.87
CA GLY A 338 -20.26 -0.08 16.39
C GLY A 338 -18.87 0.15 16.97
N ALA A 339 -18.54 1.39 17.29
CA ALA A 339 -17.28 1.75 17.95
C ALA A 339 -17.09 0.98 19.26
N GLY A 340 -15.87 0.52 19.53
CA GLY A 340 -15.54 -0.30 20.70
C GLY A 340 -15.97 -1.76 20.61
N SER A 341 -16.55 -2.21 19.49
CA SER A 341 -16.87 -3.63 19.28
C SER A 341 -15.59 -4.46 19.26
N VAL A 342 -15.58 -5.55 20.02
CA VAL A 342 -14.44 -6.46 20.16
C VAL A 342 -14.87 -7.89 19.89
N PHE A 343 -14.06 -8.64 19.13
CA PHE A 343 -14.28 -10.06 18.87
C PHE A 343 -12.96 -10.83 18.76
N GLN A 344 -13.02 -12.14 19.01
CA GLN A 344 -11.88 -13.04 18.89
C GLN A 344 -11.92 -13.78 17.55
N GLY A 345 -10.75 -14.04 16.98
CA GLY A 345 -10.56 -14.94 15.85
C GLY A 345 -10.67 -16.41 16.29
N PRO A 346 -11.00 -17.35 15.38
CA PRO A 346 -11.27 -17.11 13.95
C PRO A 346 -12.59 -16.35 13.74
N ALA A 347 -12.59 -15.42 12.78
CA ALA A 347 -13.77 -14.66 12.40
C ALA A 347 -13.67 -14.19 10.94
N ILE A 348 -14.82 -14.00 10.29
CA ILE A 348 -14.90 -13.29 9.00
C ILE A 348 -15.66 -12.00 9.20
N VAL A 349 -15.11 -10.89 8.71
CA VAL A 349 -15.82 -9.60 8.64
C VAL A 349 -16.13 -9.30 7.18
N GLU A 350 -17.40 -9.35 6.82
CA GLU A 350 -17.89 -9.06 5.48
C GLU A 350 -18.35 -7.61 5.39
N GLN A 351 -18.09 -6.99 4.24
CA GLN A 351 -18.59 -5.67 3.89
C GLN A 351 -18.69 -5.56 2.37
N TYR A 352 -19.29 -4.47 1.90
CA TYR A 352 -19.52 -4.26 0.47
C TYR A 352 -18.24 -4.42 -0.40
N ASP A 353 -17.15 -3.79 0.00
CA ASP A 353 -15.95 -3.63 -0.83
C ASP A 353 -14.80 -4.60 -0.50
N SER A 354 -14.93 -5.44 0.54
CA SER A 354 -13.87 -6.35 0.98
C SER A 354 -14.37 -7.44 1.94
N THR A 355 -13.52 -8.42 2.21
CA THR A 355 -13.71 -9.42 3.25
C THR A 355 -12.43 -9.54 4.07
N THR A 356 -12.52 -9.32 5.37
CA THR A 356 -11.40 -9.49 6.29
C THR A 356 -11.44 -10.88 6.90
N VAL A 357 -10.35 -11.63 6.77
CA VAL A 357 -10.20 -12.97 7.34
C VAL A 357 -9.34 -12.87 8.59
N VAL A 358 -9.96 -13.02 9.76
CA VAL A 358 -9.27 -12.95 11.04
C VAL A 358 -8.91 -14.36 11.49
N TYR A 359 -7.61 -14.64 11.56
CA TYR A 359 -7.11 -15.98 11.89
C TYR A 359 -7.31 -16.30 13.38
N PRO A 360 -7.32 -17.59 13.77
CA PRO A 360 -7.19 -17.97 15.17
C PRO A 360 -6.00 -17.29 15.85
N GLY A 361 -6.14 -16.88 17.11
CA GLY A 361 -5.07 -16.17 17.84
C GLY A 361 -4.97 -14.67 17.53
N TRP A 362 -5.89 -14.12 16.75
CA TRP A 362 -6.04 -12.67 16.55
C TRP A 362 -7.30 -12.14 17.23
N LYS A 363 -7.27 -10.88 17.64
CA LYS A 363 -8.40 -10.14 18.22
C LYS A 363 -8.70 -8.93 17.35
N GLY A 364 -9.96 -8.73 16.98
CA GLY A 364 -10.43 -7.55 16.26
C GLY A 364 -11.09 -6.53 17.18
N GLU A 365 -10.85 -5.25 16.91
CA GLU A 365 -11.46 -4.11 17.61
C GLU A 365 -11.79 -2.99 16.62
N LEU A 366 -12.97 -2.38 16.76
CA LEU A 366 -13.34 -1.19 16.01
C LEU A 366 -13.09 0.08 16.81
N ASP A 367 -12.41 1.04 16.22
CA ASP A 367 -12.29 2.38 16.79
C ASP A 367 -13.53 3.25 16.50
N ARG A 368 -13.50 4.49 16.98
CA ARG A 368 -14.59 5.47 16.78
C ARG A 368 -14.81 5.91 15.33
N PHE A 369 -13.84 5.69 14.45
CA PHE A 369 -13.92 6.03 13.03
C PHE A 369 -14.23 4.82 12.15
N GLY A 370 -14.48 3.65 12.75
CA GLY A 370 -14.72 2.42 12.02
C GLY A 370 -13.46 1.84 11.39
N VAL A 371 -12.28 2.14 11.91
CA VAL A 371 -11.04 1.43 11.59
C VAL A 371 -11.05 0.10 12.35
N LEU A 372 -10.75 -1.01 11.67
CA LEU A 372 -10.57 -2.31 12.31
C LEU A 372 -9.10 -2.49 12.64
N THR A 373 -8.78 -2.65 13.92
CA THR A 373 -7.45 -3.07 14.34
C THR A 373 -7.49 -4.55 14.70
N LEU A 374 -6.60 -5.34 14.11
CA LEU A 374 -6.36 -6.72 14.53
C LEU A 374 -5.05 -6.75 15.32
N ARG A 375 -5.07 -7.39 16.48
CA ARG A 375 -3.88 -7.61 17.31
C ARG A 375 -3.70 -9.09 17.58
N ARG A 376 -2.45 -9.56 17.58
CA ARG A 376 -2.14 -10.92 18.02
C ARG A 376 -2.45 -11.06 19.51
N VAL A 377 -3.13 -12.16 19.86
CA VAL A 377 -3.37 -12.57 21.24
C VAL A 377 -2.20 -13.47 21.66
N ALA A 378 -1.54 -13.10 22.76
CA ALA A 378 -0.40 -13.82 23.31
C ALA A 378 -0.77 -15.21 23.84
#